data_AF-B8DS79-F1
#
_entry.id   AF-B8DS79-F1
#
_cell.length_a   1.000
_cell.length_b   1.000
_cell.length_c   1.000
_cell.angle_alpha   90.00
_cell.angle_beta   90.00
_cell.angle_gamma   90.00
#
_symmetry.space_group_name_H-M   'P 1'
#
loop_
_entity.id
_entity.type
_entity.pdbx_description
1 polymer ?
#
loop_
_entity_poly.entity_id
_entity_poly.type
_entity_poly.pdbx_seq_one_letter_code
_entity_poly.pdbx_strand_id
1 'polypeptide(L)'
;MSDEGRRVFKMETVLGLVAGKAGADVSDLLGYLAQRALATEEEAAVAPMAKGWLYSQNPAFMQCGEAEGNYDDWVKKECGRLGENVSLQPISAAELAGISVVLDKIAALKASVADLEDTVAGLQAQVKELTPFKGQAADLEKKLGQSEQKVQSLNGDIANLKKELAPFNGKVAIDEKEIESSVKDIVSRAVKDALKALPVAAAGAAGAAAAEGGAMADFDAPAEDTSGGVPDTFGFGASGASDDGFGF
;
A
#
# COMPACT_ATOMS: atom_id res chain seq x y z
N MET A 1 40.08 -26.98 52.35
CA MET A 1 39.95 -26.33 51.03
C MET A 1 39.31 -27.36 50.12
N SER A 2 37.98 -27.42 50.04
CA SER A 2 37.31 -28.44 49.22
C SER A 2 37.66 -28.23 47.76
N ASP A 3 38.02 -29.33 47.09
CA ASP A 3 38.35 -29.45 45.67
C ASP A 3 37.10 -29.33 44.75
N GLU A 4 36.01 -28.78 45.29
CA GLU A 4 34.68 -28.80 44.67
C GLU A 4 34.61 -27.75 43.56
N GLY A 5 34.62 -28.25 42.33
CA GLY A 5 34.34 -27.46 41.13
C GLY A 5 35.57 -26.94 40.40
N ARG A 6 36.78 -27.48 40.60
CA ARG A 6 37.94 -27.16 39.76
C ARG A 6 37.95 -27.98 38.46
N ARG A 7 38.39 -27.38 37.36
CA ARG A 7 38.57 -28.04 36.04
C ARG A 7 39.97 -27.75 35.52
N VAL A 8 40.58 -28.77 34.92
CA VAL A 8 41.90 -28.65 34.30
C VAL A 8 41.73 -28.17 32.87
N PHE A 9 42.48 -27.13 32.50
CA PHE A 9 42.58 -26.61 31.15
C PHE A 9 44.01 -26.68 30.66
N LYS A 10 44.17 -26.83 29.33
CA LYS A 10 45.48 -26.68 28.70
C LYS A 10 45.96 -25.25 28.89
N MET A 11 47.25 -25.08 29.15
CA MET A 11 47.86 -23.78 29.31
C MET A 11 47.72 -22.92 28.05
N GLU A 12 47.82 -23.55 26.87
CA GLU A 12 47.60 -22.91 25.57
C GLU A 12 46.22 -22.22 25.49
N THR A 13 45.15 -22.85 25.97
CA THR A 13 43.80 -22.27 25.99
C THR A 13 43.74 -21.02 26.86
N VAL A 14 44.37 -21.06 28.04
CA VAL A 14 44.41 -19.93 28.99
C VAL A 14 45.26 -18.79 28.43
N LEU A 15 46.40 -19.12 27.82
CA LEU A 15 47.27 -18.15 27.14
C LEU A 15 46.58 -17.54 25.92
N GLY A 16 45.73 -18.31 25.21
CA GLY A 16 44.84 -17.82 24.17
C GLY A 16 43.93 -16.69 24.67
N LEU A 17 43.24 -16.92 25.79
CA LEU A 17 42.43 -15.88 26.42
C LEU A 17 43.26 -14.66 26.86
N VAL A 18 44.43 -14.88 27.47
CA VAL A 18 45.33 -13.79 27.90
C VAL A 18 45.81 -12.95 26.71
N ALA A 19 46.11 -13.59 25.58
CA ALA A 19 46.54 -12.95 24.34
C ALA A 19 45.37 -12.36 23.50
N GLY A 20 44.12 -12.48 23.96
CA GLY A 20 42.94 -11.98 23.25
C GLY A 20 42.58 -12.78 22.00
N LYS A 21 42.99 -14.05 21.92
CA LYS A 21 42.57 -14.98 20.86
C LYS A 21 41.16 -15.51 21.15
N ALA A 22 40.42 -15.76 20.09
CA ALA A 22 39.16 -16.48 20.13
C ALA A 22 39.35 -17.90 19.58
N GLY A 23 38.49 -18.83 19.97
CA GLY A 23 38.50 -20.22 19.52
C GLY A 23 37.62 -21.09 20.41
N ALA A 24 37.23 -22.27 19.92
CA ALA A 24 36.29 -23.14 20.63
C ALA A 24 36.75 -23.50 22.05
N ASP A 25 38.05 -23.74 22.25
CA ASP A 25 38.60 -24.02 23.58
C ASP A 25 38.54 -22.80 24.50
N VAL A 26 38.73 -21.58 23.96
CA VAL A 26 38.61 -20.32 24.72
C VAL A 26 37.15 -20.06 25.08
N SER A 27 36.22 -20.31 24.16
CA SER A 27 34.78 -20.25 24.40
C SER A 27 34.33 -21.22 25.50
N ASP A 28 34.82 -22.47 25.50
CA ASP A 28 34.56 -23.45 26.57
C ASP A 28 35.14 -22.98 27.92
N LEU A 29 36.35 -22.42 27.93
CA LEU A 29 36.92 -21.81 29.13
C LEU A 29 36.07 -20.65 29.65
N LEU A 30 35.62 -19.74 28.78
CA LEU A 30 34.79 -18.60 29.15
C LEU A 30 33.43 -19.05 29.69
N GLY A 31 32.77 -20.00 29.03
CA GLY A 31 31.50 -20.55 29.49
C GLY A 31 31.62 -21.28 30.83
N TYR A 32 32.71 -22.01 31.04
CA TYR A 32 33.01 -22.62 32.33
C TYR A 32 33.21 -21.59 33.44
N LEU A 33 34.03 -20.55 33.18
CA LEU A 33 34.31 -19.50 34.17
C LEU A 33 33.05 -18.67 34.50
N ALA A 34 32.22 -18.38 33.49
CA ALA A 34 30.95 -17.67 33.64
C ALA A 34 29.80 -18.56 34.14
N GLN A 35 30.04 -19.87 34.28
CA GLN A 35 29.05 -20.87 34.70
C GLN A 35 27.75 -20.88 33.85
N ARG A 36 27.84 -20.49 32.57
CA ARG A 36 26.72 -20.48 31.63
C ARG A 36 27.21 -20.63 30.20
N ALA A 37 26.31 -21.04 29.31
CA ALA A 37 26.56 -20.92 27.88
C ALA A 37 26.61 -19.44 27.49
N LEU A 38 27.56 -19.09 26.63
CA LEU A 38 27.76 -17.74 26.14
C LEU A 38 27.56 -17.70 24.63
N ALA A 39 26.87 -16.67 24.15
CA ALA A 39 26.89 -16.30 22.75
C ALA A 39 28.19 -15.54 22.40
N THR A 40 28.55 -15.47 21.12
CA THR A 40 29.76 -14.80 20.64
C THR A 40 29.86 -13.34 21.13
N GLU A 41 28.73 -12.63 21.23
CA GLU A 41 28.70 -11.24 21.70
C GLU A 41 28.89 -11.13 23.22
N GLU A 42 28.44 -12.14 23.96
CA GLU A 42 28.59 -12.24 25.42
C GLU A 42 30.04 -12.59 25.79
N GLU A 43 30.73 -13.41 24.99
CA GLU A 43 32.15 -13.78 25.21
C GLU A 43 33.05 -12.55 25.30
N ALA A 44 32.83 -11.54 24.44
CA ALA A 44 33.59 -10.30 24.46
C ALA A 44 33.40 -9.50 25.76
N ALA A 45 32.21 -9.57 26.38
CA ALA A 45 31.93 -8.93 27.66
C ALA A 45 32.54 -9.71 28.84
N VAL A 46 32.58 -11.04 28.74
CA VAL A 46 33.12 -11.92 29.80
C VAL A 46 34.64 -11.98 29.78
N ALA A 47 35.28 -11.91 28.61
CA ALA A 47 36.72 -12.14 28.45
C ALA A 47 37.61 -11.28 29.37
N PRO A 48 37.39 -9.96 29.55
CA PRO A 48 38.18 -9.15 30.47
C PRO A 48 38.01 -9.56 31.94
N MET A 49 36.79 -9.93 32.33
CA MET A 49 36.51 -10.41 33.69
C MET A 49 37.16 -11.76 33.95
N ALA A 50 37.05 -12.69 33.00
CA ALA A 50 37.72 -13.98 33.05
C ALA A 50 39.23 -13.84 33.14
N LYS A 51 39.83 -12.93 32.37
CA LYS A 51 41.26 -12.59 32.45
C LYS A 51 41.65 -12.05 33.83
N GLY A 52 40.87 -11.13 34.40
CA GLY A 52 41.07 -10.63 35.76
C GLY A 52 40.98 -11.73 36.82
N TRP A 53 40.02 -12.66 36.67
CA TRP A 53 39.88 -13.81 37.55
C TRP A 53 41.09 -14.75 37.46
N LEU A 54 41.56 -15.06 36.25
CA LEU A 54 42.78 -15.85 36.06
C LEU A 54 43.98 -15.23 36.78
N TYR A 55 44.11 -13.91 36.70
CA TYR A 55 45.20 -13.18 37.38
C TYR A 55 45.11 -13.26 38.90
N SER A 56 43.89 -13.29 39.45
CA SER A 56 43.68 -13.48 40.89
C SER A 56 44.05 -14.89 41.35
N GLN A 57 43.78 -15.91 40.53
CA GLN A 57 44.05 -17.32 40.84
C GLN A 57 45.53 -17.68 40.65
N ASN A 58 46.17 -17.11 39.63
CA ASN A 58 47.58 -17.32 39.35
C ASN A 58 48.24 -16.00 38.86
N PRO A 59 48.84 -15.22 39.77
CA PRO A 59 49.47 -13.94 39.44
C PRO A 59 50.58 -14.01 38.39
N ALA A 60 51.16 -15.20 38.15
CA ALA A 60 52.19 -15.38 37.13
C ALA A 60 51.68 -15.11 35.70
N PHE A 61 50.37 -15.11 35.49
CA PHE A 61 49.75 -14.72 34.22
C PHE A 61 49.82 -13.22 33.93
N MET A 62 49.95 -12.35 34.95
CA MET A 62 50.18 -10.92 34.72
C MET A 62 51.55 -10.64 34.11
N GLN A 63 52.49 -11.58 34.25
CA GLN A 63 53.82 -11.50 33.66
C GLN A 63 53.86 -12.03 32.22
N CYS A 64 52.77 -12.66 31.75
CA CYS A 64 52.59 -12.96 30.35
C CYS A 64 52.35 -11.62 29.63
N GLY A 65 53.43 -11.01 29.14
CA GLY A 65 53.34 -9.81 28.30
C GLY A 65 52.56 -10.08 27.02
N GLU A 66 52.37 -9.04 26.21
CA GLU A 66 51.79 -9.20 24.88
C GLU A 66 52.60 -10.24 24.07
N ALA A 67 51.91 -10.99 23.20
CA ALA A 67 52.57 -11.99 22.37
C ALA A 67 53.51 -11.28 21.37
N GLU A 68 54.80 -11.20 21.72
CA GLU A 68 55.83 -10.63 20.86
C GLU A 68 56.22 -11.63 19.77
N GLY A 69 56.01 -11.26 18.50
CA GLY A 69 56.42 -12.08 17.36
C GLY A 69 55.46 -13.24 17.04
N ASN A 70 56.00 -14.45 16.87
CA ASN A 70 55.19 -15.62 16.53
C ASN A 70 54.44 -16.14 17.77
N TYR A 71 53.11 -16.28 17.63
CA TYR A 71 52.23 -16.75 18.71
C TYR A 71 52.61 -18.15 19.23
N ASP A 72 52.92 -19.11 18.36
CA ASP A 72 53.21 -20.48 18.76
C ASP A 72 54.51 -20.57 19.56
N ASP A 73 55.49 -19.75 19.21
CA ASP A 73 56.77 -19.67 19.93
C ASP A 73 56.59 -19.01 21.30
N TRP A 74 55.75 -17.97 21.36
CA TRP A 74 55.35 -17.34 22.63
C TRP A 74 54.59 -18.32 23.53
N VAL A 75 53.63 -19.09 23.00
CA VAL A 75 52.90 -20.12 23.76
C VAL A 75 53.86 -21.17 24.30
N LYS A 76 54.78 -21.70 23.48
CA LYS A 76 55.79 -22.67 23.93
C LYS A 76 56.65 -22.13 25.07
N LYS A 77 57.11 -20.88 24.96
CA LYS A 77 57.90 -20.21 26.00
C LYS A 77 57.12 -20.10 27.31
N GLU A 78 55.88 -19.61 27.25
CA GLU A 78 55.06 -19.43 28.46
C GLU A 78 54.61 -20.77 29.06
N CYS A 79 54.29 -21.77 28.24
CA CYS A 79 54.03 -23.15 28.70
C CYS A 79 55.27 -23.77 29.39
N GLY A 80 56.47 -23.54 28.87
CA GLY A 80 57.71 -24.00 29.51
C GLY A 80 57.93 -23.39 30.90
N ARG A 81 57.40 -22.19 31.14
CA ARG A 81 57.50 -21.48 32.42
C ARG A 81 56.37 -21.84 33.39
N LEU A 82 55.14 -21.96 32.89
CA LEU A 82 53.93 -22.08 33.69
C LEU A 82 53.40 -23.53 33.80
N GLY A 83 53.97 -24.46 33.03
CA GLY A 83 53.51 -25.82 32.89
C GLY A 83 52.49 -25.99 31.75
N GLU A 84 52.17 -27.24 31.42
CA GLU A 84 51.29 -27.59 30.29
C GLU A 84 49.80 -27.46 30.62
N ASN A 85 49.41 -27.55 31.89
CA ASN A 85 48.02 -27.54 32.33
C ASN A 85 47.85 -26.69 33.58
N VAL A 86 46.67 -26.12 33.76
CA VAL A 86 46.29 -25.36 34.95
C VAL A 86 44.92 -25.77 35.45
N SER A 87 44.80 -25.92 36.77
CA SER A 87 43.53 -26.17 37.45
C SER A 87 42.89 -24.85 37.84
N LEU A 88 41.68 -24.59 37.34
CA LEU A 88 40.96 -23.34 37.53
C LEU A 88 39.65 -23.56 38.29
N GLN A 89 39.38 -22.68 39.24
CA GLN A 89 38.07 -22.55 39.87
C GLN A 89 37.18 -21.64 39.01
N PRO A 90 35.88 -21.92 38.84
CA PRO A 90 34.96 -21.00 38.21
C PRO A 90 34.85 -19.71 39.02
N ILE A 91 34.41 -18.63 38.38
CA ILE A 91 34.13 -17.39 39.08
C ILE A 91 32.97 -17.65 40.05
N SER A 92 33.03 -17.08 41.26
CA SER A 92 31.96 -17.30 42.23
C SER A 92 30.64 -16.68 41.76
N ALA A 93 29.51 -17.30 42.10
CA ALA A 93 28.19 -16.76 41.77
C ALA A 93 27.97 -15.34 42.30
N ALA A 94 28.61 -14.98 43.42
CA ALA A 94 28.56 -13.63 43.98
C ALA A 94 29.25 -12.59 43.07
N GLU A 95 30.41 -12.92 42.52
CA GLU A 95 31.12 -12.05 41.57
C GLU A 95 30.43 -12.02 40.20
N LEU A 96 29.80 -13.13 39.80
CA LEU A 96 29.03 -13.21 38.56
C LEU A 96 27.67 -12.51 38.63
N ALA A 97 27.14 -12.17 39.81
CA ALA A 97 25.79 -11.60 39.93
C ALA A 97 25.65 -10.30 39.12
N GLY A 98 26.64 -9.41 39.19
CA GLY A 98 26.63 -8.14 38.46
C GLY A 98 26.75 -8.32 36.95
N ILE A 99 27.65 -9.19 36.49
CA ILE A 99 27.84 -9.44 35.06
C ILE A 99 26.67 -10.21 34.46
N SER A 100 26.03 -11.11 35.22
CA SER A 100 24.87 -11.89 34.75
C SER A 100 23.73 -10.99 34.32
N VAL A 101 23.46 -9.90 35.07
CA VAL A 101 22.47 -8.88 34.68
C VAL A 101 22.85 -8.20 33.35
N VAL A 102 24.14 -7.97 33.11
CA VAL A 102 24.61 -7.37 31.84
C VAL A 102 24.46 -8.37 30.70
N LEU A 103 24.79 -9.65 30.91
CA LEU A 103 24.62 -10.71 29.91
C LEU A 103 23.14 -10.90 29.56
N ASP A 104 22.26 -10.92 30.55
CA ASP A 104 20.81 -11.03 30.32
C ASP A 104 20.27 -9.83 29.53
N LYS A 105 20.80 -8.62 29.78
CA LYS A 105 20.50 -7.45 28.95
C LYS A 105 21.01 -7.61 27.52
N ILE A 106 22.24 -8.09 27.31
CA ILE A 106 22.78 -8.34 25.96
C ILE A 106 21.88 -9.32 25.22
N ALA A 107 21.48 -10.43 25.86
CA ALA A 107 20.57 -11.41 25.28
C ALA A 107 19.19 -10.79 24.93
N ALA A 108 18.63 -9.98 25.84
CA ALA A 108 17.35 -9.30 25.59
C ALA A 108 17.43 -8.27 24.46
N LEU A 109 18.52 -7.49 24.38
CA LEU A 109 18.74 -6.55 23.28
C LEU A 109 18.87 -7.29 21.94
N LYS A 110 19.57 -8.43 21.92
CA LYS A 110 19.71 -9.25 20.70
C LYS A 110 18.36 -9.77 20.21
N ALA A 111 17.50 -10.23 21.12
CA ALA A 111 16.13 -10.63 20.78
C ALA A 111 15.33 -9.45 20.22
N SER A 112 15.39 -8.28 20.87
CA SER A 112 14.69 -7.08 20.40
C SER A 112 15.18 -6.59 19.04
N VAL A 113 16.46 -6.74 18.71
CA VAL A 113 17.01 -6.40 17.39
C VAL A 113 16.44 -7.35 16.32
N ALA A 114 16.35 -8.65 16.60
CA ALA A 114 15.74 -9.61 15.68
C ALA A 114 14.27 -9.28 15.40
N ASP A 115 13.48 -8.95 16.44
CA ASP A 115 12.07 -8.54 16.28
C ASP A 115 11.92 -7.26 15.44
N LEU A 116 12.86 -6.32 15.60
CA LEU A 116 12.91 -5.09 14.82
C LEU A 116 13.26 -5.36 13.35
N GLU A 117 14.20 -6.28 13.08
CA GLU A 117 14.54 -6.70 11.72
C GLU A 117 13.32 -7.29 10.99
N ASP A 118 12.56 -8.16 11.66
CA ASP A 118 11.32 -8.73 11.13
C ASP A 118 10.26 -7.65 10.87
N THR A 119 10.10 -6.70 11.80
CA THR A 119 9.17 -5.58 11.65
C THR A 119 9.54 -4.68 10.46
N VAL A 120 10.84 -4.38 10.29
CA VAL A 120 11.34 -3.60 9.17
C VAL A 120 11.11 -4.33 7.85
N ALA A 121 11.34 -5.65 7.80
CA ALA A 121 11.05 -6.45 6.61
C ALA A 121 9.55 -6.41 6.25
N GLY A 122 8.67 -6.50 7.24
CA GLY A 122 7.21 -6.37 7.06
C GLY A 122 6.80 -5.00 6.51
N LEU A 123 7.31 -3.91 7.10
CA LEU A 123 7.04 -2.55 6.62
C LEU A 123 7.58 -2.32 5.21
N GLN A 124 8.76 -2.85 4.87
CA GLN A 124 9.31 -2.77 3.52
C GLN A 124 8.42 -3.51 2.50
N ALA A 125 7.80 -4.63 2.87
CA ALA A 125 6.84 -5.32 2.03
C ALA A 125 5.58 -4.48 1.79
N GLN A 126 5.02 -3.89 2.85
CA GLN A 126 3.85 -2.99 2.74
C GLN A 126 4.16 -1.76 1.87
N VAL A 127 5.34 -1.15 2.02
CA VAL A 127 5.75 -0.03 1.18
C VAL A 127 5.83 -0.44 -0.30
N LYS A 128 6.36 -1.62 -0.61
CA LYS A 128 6.39 -2.15 -1.98
C LYS A 128 4.99 -2.36 -2.54
N GLU A 129 4.05 -2.83 -1.73
CA GLU A 129 2.64 -3.01 -2.11
C GLU A 129 1.91 -1.68 -2.34
N LEU A 130 2.20 -0.66 -1.54
CA LEU A 130 1.58 0.68 -1.67
C LEU A 130 2.16 1.51 -2.83
N THR A 131 3.39 1.24 -3.26
CA THR A 131 4.06 1.96 -4.35
C THR A 131 3.25 2.02 -5.66
N PRO A 132 2.69 0.91 -6.19
CA PRO A 132 1.87 0.96 -7.41
C PRO A 132 0.59 1.80 -7.27
N PHE A 133 -0.02 1.85 -6.08
CA PHE A 133 -1.23 2.67 -5.86
C PHE A 133 -0.95 4.16 -6.01
N LYS A 134 0.25 4.62 -5.69
CA LYS A 134 0.65 6.01 -5.95
C LYS A 134 0.65 6.35 -7.45
N GLY A 135 1.09 5.41 -8.29
CA GLY A 135 1.04 5.55 -9.74
C GLY A 135 -0.40 5.51 -10.27
N GLN A 136 -1.21 4.57 -9.76
CA GLN A 136 -2.62 4.46 -10.12
C GLN A 136 -3.42 5.72 -9.74
N ALA A 137 -3.14 6.32 -8.58
CA ALA A 137 -3.76 7.56 -8.15
C ALA A 137 -3.45 8.72 -9.14
N ALA A 138 -2.19 8.86 -9.55
CA ALA A 138 -1.80 9.86 -10.55
C ALA A 138 -2.46 9.63 -11.92
N ASP A 139 -2.59 8.37 -12.35
CA ASP A 139 -3.28 8.02 -13.59
C ASP A 139 -4.78 8.31 -13.52
N LEU A 140 -5.42 8.02 -12.38
CA LEU A 140 -6.83 8.34 -12.14
C LEU A 140 -7.06 9.85 -12.12
N GLU A 141 -6.18 10.62 -11.48
CA GLU A 141 -6.25 12.09 -11.46
C GLU A 141 -6.16 12.68 -12.87
N LYS A 142 -5.29 12.13 -13.72
CA LYS A 142 -5.21 12.53 -15.14
C LYS A 142 -6.48 12.20 -15.92
N LYS A 143 -7.06 11.01 -15.71
CA LYS A 143 -8.32 10.59 -16.34
C LYS A 143 -9.49 11.47 -15.90
N LEU A 144 -9.53 11.84 -14.61
CA LEU A 144 -10.54 12.75 -14.07
C LEU A 144 -10.48 14.11 -14.77
N GLY A 145 -9.29 14.71 -14.86
CA GLY A 145 -9.12 15.99 -15.57
C GLY A 145 -9.49 15.93 -17.05
N GLN A 146 -9.18 14.82 -17.75
CA GLN A 146 -9.63 14.60 -19.13
C GLN A 146 -11.16 14.48 -19.24
N SER A 147 -11.79 13.79 -18.29
CA SER A 147 -13.24 13.65 -18.25
C SER A 147 -13.92 14.98 -17.97
N GLU A 148 -13.40 15.80 -17.04
CA GLU A 148 -13.89 17.15 -16.77
C GLU A 148 -13.83 18.05 -18.00
N GLN A 149 -12.69 18.04 -18.72
CA GLN A 149 -12.56 18.78 -19.97
C GLN A 149 -13.59 18.34 -21.02
N LYS A 150 -13.82 17.02 -21.14
CA LYS A 150 -14.81 16.47 -22.08
C LYS A 150 -16.23 16.89 -21.72
N VAL A 151 -16.58 16.89 -20.42
CA VAL A 151 -17.88 17.37 -19.93
C VAL A 151 -18.06 18.86 -20.24
N GLN A 152 -17.03 19.68 -20.03
CA GLN A 152 -17.08 21.11 -20.37
C GLN A 152 -17.29 21.33 -21.88
N SER A 153 -16.58 20.58 -22.73
CA SER A 153 -16.78 20.63 -24.18
C SER A 153 -18.21 20.26 -24.58
N LEU A 154 -18.71 19.12 -24.09
CA LEU A 154 -20.07 18.66 -24.38
C LEU A 154 -21.14 19.64 -23.91
N ASN A 155 -20.95 20.29 -22.75
CA ASN A 155 -21.86 21.34 -22.30
C ASN A 155 -21.85 22.55 -23.25
N GLY A 156 -20.67 22.92 -23.79
CA GLY A 156 -20.55 23.93 -24.83
C GLY A 156 -21.28 23.53 -26.12
N ASP A 157 -21.09 22.29 -26.58
CA ASP A 157 -21.75 21.75 -27.76
C ASP A 157 -23.28 21.70 -27.58
N ILE A 158 -23.77 21.26 -26.42
CA ILE A 158 -25.19 21.29 -26.07
C ILE A 158 -25.74 22.72 -26.10
N ALA A 159 -24.99 23.70 -25.57
CA ALA A 159 -25.41 25.10 -25.60
C ALA A 159 -25.48 25.64 -27.04
N ASN A 160 -24.54 25.25 -27.90
CA ASN A 160 -24.53 25.63 -29.32
C ASN A 160 -25.68 24.95 -30.08
N LEU A 161 -25.85 23.64 -29.94
CA LEU A 161 -26.96 22.90 -30.53
C LEU A 161 -28.32 23.45 -30.09
N LYS A 162 -28.47 23.85 -28.82
CA LYS A 162 -29.70 24.53 -28.35
C LYS A 162 -29.95 25.85 -29.09
N LYS A 163 -28.90 26.65 -29.36
CA LYS A 163 -29.02 27.88 -30.17
C LYS A 163 -29.38 27.57 -31.62
N GLU A 164 -28.80 26.52 -32.20
CA GLU A 164 -29.12 26.08 -33.57
C GLU A 164 -30.52 25.47 -33.69
N LEU A 165 -31.01 24.79 -32.67
CA LEU A 165 -32.36 24.22 -32.63
C LEU A 165 -33.44 25.29 -32.36
N ALA A 166 -33.12 26.37 -31.65
CA ALA A 166 -34.04 27.46 -31.36
C ALA A 166 -34.82 28.00 -32.59
N PRO A 167 -34.22 28.24 -33.76
CA PRO A 167 -34.96 28.64 -34.97
C PRO A 167 -35.78 27.53 -35.63
N PHE A 168 -35.56 26.25 -35.29
CA PHE A 168 -36.36 25.13 -35.79
C PHE A 168 -37.50 24.74 -34.83
N ASN A 169 -37.35 25.03 -33.54
CA ASN A 169 -38.43 24.97 -32.55
C ASN A 169 -39.53 25.98 -32.96
N GLY A 170 -40.63 25.46 -33.48
CA GLY A 170 -41.75 26.24 -34.03
C GLY A 170 -41.81 26.33 -35.56
N LYS A 171 -40.76 25.91 -36.30
CA LYS A 171 -40.78 25.76 -37.77
C LYS A 171 -40.96 24.32 -38.24
N VAL A 172 -40.61 23.32 -37.40
CA VAL A 172 -40.95 21.90 -37.64
C VAL A 172 -42.44 21.63 -37.40
N ALA A 173 -43.12 22.54 -36.68
CA ALA A 173 -44.52 22.82 -36.96
C ALA A 173 -44.55 23.51 -38.34
N ILE A 174 -44.28 22.74 -39.39
CA ILE A 174 -44.45 23.19 -40.76
C ILE A 174 -45.88 23.69 -40.83
N ASP A 175 -46.00 24.95 -41.24
CA ASP A 175 -47.22 25.72 -41.40
C ASP A 175 -48.27 24.88 -42.13
N GLU A 176 -49.07 24.11 -41.39
CA GLU A 176 -50.18 23.32 -41.92
C GLU A 176 -51.09 24.25 -42.75
N LYS A 177 -51.20 25.52 -42.33
CA LYS A 177 -51.84 26.61 -43.06
C LYS A 177 -51.14 27.04 -44.34
N GLU A 178 -49.80 27.11 -44.41
CA GLU A 178 -49.12 27.41 -45.67
C GLU A 178 -49.25 26.23 -46.65
N ILE A 179 -49.09 24.99 -46.17
CA ILE A 179 -49.32 23.79 -46.99
C ILE A 179 -50.77 23.77 -47.49
N GLU A 180 -51.76 23.96 -46.62
CA GLU A 180 -53.16 24.04 -47.00
C GLU A 180 -53.43 25.16 -48.00
N SER A 181 -52.86 26.35 -47.81
CA SER A 181 -53.04 27.47 -48.75
C SER A 181 -52.39 27.19 -50.11
N SER A 182 -51.20 26.60 -50.13
CA SER A 182 -50.46 26.26 -51.35
C SER A 182 -51.18 25.16 -52.12
N VAL A 183 -51.65 24.12 -51.42
CA VAL A 183 -52.51 23.07 -51.99
C VAL A 183 -53.81 23.67 -52.52
N LYS A 184 -54.46 24.56 -51.76
CA LYS A 184 -55.72 25.21 -52.18
C LYS A 184 -55.53 26.11 -53.40
N ASP A 185 -54.42 26.82 -53.52
CA ASP A 185 -54.10 27.66 -54.68
C ASP A 185 -53.79 26.81 -55.92
N ILE A 186 -53.04 25.72 -55.75
CA ILE A 186 -52.75 24.77 -56.84
C ILE A 186 -54.06 24.14 -57.34
N VAL A 187 -54.92 23.68 -56.44
CA VAL A 187 -56.23 23.09 -56.77
C VAL A 187 -57.15 24.14 -57.40
N SER A 188 -57.19 25.37 -56.88
CA SER A 188 -58.03 26.44 -57.41
C SER A 188 -57.60 26.85 -58.82
N ARG A 189 -56.28 26.90 -59.10
CA ARG A 189 -55.77 27.13 -60.47
C ARG A 189 -56.13 25.97 -61.39
N ALA A 190 -55.92 24.73 -60.97
CA ALA A 190 -56.26 23.55 -61.76
C ALA A 190 -57.76 23.49 -62.11
N VAL A 191 -58.65 23.79 -61.13
CA VAL A 191 -60.10 23.86 -61.37
C VAL A 191 -60.46 25.02 -62.28
N LYS A 192 -59.83 26.19 -62.11
CA LYS A 192 -60.09 27.37 -62.95
C LYS A 192 -59.64 27.14 -64.39
N ASP A 193 -58.52 26.46 -64.59
CA ASP A 193 -58.03 26.10 -65.92
C ASP A 193 -58.89 24.99 -66.56
N ALA A 194 -59.33 24.00 -65.78
CA ALA A 194 -60.31 23.01 -66.23
C ALA A 194 -61.67 23.64 -66.60
N LEU A 195 -62.12 24.64 -65.84
CA LEU A 195 -63.37 25.37 -66.10
C LEU A 195 -63.26 26.25 -67.34
N LYS A 196 -62.09 26.86 -67.60
CA LYS A 196 -61.81 27.61 -68.83
C LYS A 196 -61.67 26.71 -70.06
N ALA A 197 -61.22 25.47 -69.88
CA ALA A 197 -61.14 24.47 -70.92
C ALA A 197 -62.50 23.79 -71.22
N LEU A 198 -63.56 24.10 -70.46
CA LEU A 198 -64.89 23.58 -70.68
C LEU A 198 -65.64 24.43 -71.73
N PRO A 199 -66.04 23.89 -72.89
CA PRO A 199 -66.87 24.62 -73.84
C PRO A 199 -68.27 24.85 -73.26
N VAL A 200 -68.75 26.10 -73.31
CA VAL A 200 -70.07 26.53 -72.81
C VAL A 200 -71.18 25.85 -73.61
N ALA A 201 -71.81 24.83 -73.03
CA ALA A 201 -73.16 24.39 -73.36
C ALA A 201 -73.81 23.70 -72.15
N ALA A 202 -75.10 23.98 -71.98
CA ALA A 202 -76.06 23.37 -71.06
C ALA A 202 -76.06 23.86 -69.59
N ALA A 203 -76.93 24.85 -69.37
CA ALA A 203 -77.63 25.08 -68.12
C ALA A 203 -78.37 23.82 -67.63
N GLY A 204 -78.47 23.65 -66.30
CA GLY A 204 -79.40 22.66 -65.74
C GLY A 204 -79.22 22.30 -64.26
N ALA A 205 -79.75 23.16 -63.38
CA ALA A 205 -80.52 22.85 -62.16
C ALA A 205 -79.95 22.01 -60.98
N ALA A 206 -80.37 22.49 -59.80
CA ALA A 206 -80.49 21.82 -58.49
C ALA A 206 -79.19 21.60 -57.70
N GLY A 207 -79.07 21.91 -56.41
CA GLY A 207 -80.02 22.38 -55.41
C GLY A 207 -79.33 22.37 -54.03
N ALA A 208 -79.63 23.39 -53.22
CA ALA A 208 -79.58 23.48 -51.75
C ALA A 208 -78.72 22.52 -50.91
N ALA A 209 -77.86 23.09 -50.05
CA ALA A 209 -77.93 22.90 -48.59
C ALA A 209 -77.05 23.93 -47.86
N ALA A 210 -77.66 24.60 -46.89
CA ALA A 210 -77.06 25.60 -46.00
C ALA A 210 -76.67 24.96 -44.66
N ALA A 211 -75.82 25.71 -43.92
CA ALA A 211 -75.67 25.71 -42.46
C ALA A 211 -75.04 24.44 -41.85
N GLU A 212 -74.31 24.43 -40.75
CA GLU A 212 -73.72 25.38 -39.80
C GLU A 212 -72.91 24.49 -38.84
N GLY A 213 -71.98 25.05 -38.07
CA GLY A 213 -71.52 24.38 -36.84
C GLY A 213 -70.02 24.48 -36.61
N GLY A 214 -69.60 25.56 -35.97
CA GLY A 214 -68.33 25.59 -35.25
C GLY A 214 -68.46 24.87 -33.91
N ALA A 215 -67.36 24.29 -33.44
CA ALA A 215 -67.05 24.15 -32.02
C ALA A 215 -65.55 23.89 -31.87
N MET A 216 -64.89 24.75 -31.09
CA MET A 216 -63.55 24.51 -30.56
C MET A 216 -63.59 23.38 -29.53
N ALA A 217 -62.54 22.56 -29.51
CA ALA A 217 -62.04 21.83 -28.33
C ALA A 217 -60.54 21.64 -28.62
N ASP A 218 -59.70 22.54 -28.10
CA ASP A 218 -59.08 22.48 -26.78
C ASP A 218 -57.99 21.40 -26.69
N PHE A 219 -56.85 21.87 -26.23
CA PHE A 219 -55.53 21.30 -26.30
C PHE A 219 -55.26 20.76 -24.91
N ASP A 220 -55.28 19.44 -24.74
CA ASP A 220 -54.86 18.83 -23.48
C ASP A 220 -53.47 18.20 -23.66
N ALA A 221 -52.60 18.61 -22.75
CA ALA A 221 -51.18 18.27 -22.68
C ALA A 221 -50.97 16.83 -22.20
N PRO A 222 -49.85 16.17 -22.54
CA PRO A 222 -49.53 14.89 -21.96
C PRO A 222 -49.08 15.09 -20.51
N ALA A 223 -49.73 14.36 -19.59
CA ALA A 223 -49.33 14.25 -18.21
C ALA A 223 -47.92 13.67 -18.09
N GLU A 224 -47.09 14.33 -17.27
CA GLU A 224 -45.88 13.72 -16.73
C GLU A 224 -46.29 12.54 -15.84
N ASP A 225 -45.72 11.37 -16.10
CA ASP A 225 -45.44 10.42 -15.03
C ASP A 225 -44.05 9.82 -15.20
N THR A 226 -43.37 9.80 -14.07
CA THR A 226 -41.94 9.61 -13.90
C THR A 226 -41.66 8.13 -13.70
N SER A 227 -41.04 7.48 -14.68
CA SER A 227 -40.45 6.14 -14.46
C SER A 227 -39.33 5.83 -15.44
N GLY A 228 -38.34 6.72 -15.52
CA GLY A 228 -37.02 6.36 -16.01
C GLY A 228 -36.27 5.59 -14.93
N GLY A 229 -36.48 4.28 -14.86
CA GLY A 229 -35.75 3.40 -13.95
C GLY A 229 -34.24 3.52 -14.16
N VAL A 230 -33.56 4.08 -13.16
CA VAL A 230 -32.10 3.94 -13.01
C VAL A 230 -31.86 2.48 -12.62
N PRO A 231 -30.94 1.74 -13.27
CA PRO A 231 -30.63 0.39 -12.83
C PRO A 231 -30.12 0.41 -11.38
N ASP A 232 -30.63 -0.48 -10.52
CA ASP A 232 -30.19 -0.71 -9.12
C ASP A 232 -28.73 -1.21 -9.00
N THR A 233 -27.91 -0.97 -10.02
CA THR A 233 -26.53 -1.41 -10.18
C THR A 233 -25.52 -0.27 -10.14
N PHE A 234 -25.91 0.89 -9.59
CA PHE A 234 -24.95 1.86 -9.05
C PHE A 234 -24.74 1.57 -7.56
N GLY A 235 -24.10 0.43 -7.28
CA GLY A 235 -23.81 -0.05 -5.94
C GLY A 235 -22.71 0.78 -5.27
N PHE A 236 -23.09 1.92 -4.67
CA PHE A 236 -22.41 2.38 -3.47
C PHE A 236 -22.94 1.53 -2.31
N GLY A 237 -22.01 0.90 -1.59
CA GLY A 237 -22.27 -0.20 -0.67
C GLY A 237 -23.51 -0.04 0.19
N ALA A 238 -24.35 -1.08 0.17
CA ALA A 238 -25.36 -1.29 1.19
C ALA A 238 -24.65 -1.31 2.55
N SER A 239 -24.92 -0.29 3.35
CA SER A 239 -24.50 -0.17 4.73
C SER A 239 -25.21 -1.25 5.56
N GLY A 240 -24.55 -2.39 5.67
CA GLY A 240 -24.99 -3.54 6.45
C GLY A 240 -23.82 -4.16 7.20
N ALA A 241 -23.53 -3.60 8.38
CA ALA A 241 -22.84 -4.23 9.50
C ALA A 241 -21.63 -5.12 9.20
N SER A 242 -20.46 -4.53 9.00
CA SER A 242 -19.16 -5.04 9.46
C SER A 242 -18.13 -3.91 9.35
N ASP A 243 -17.44 -3.64 10.46
CA ASP A 243 -16.33 -2.69 10.59
C ASP A 243 -15.19 -3.02 9.61
N ASP A 244 -15.13 -2.35 8.46
CA ASP A 244 -13.86 -1.99 7.84
C ASP A 244 -14.07 -0.80 6.89
N GLY A 245 -13.52 0.33 7.30
CA GLY A 245 -13.73 1.64 6.71
C GLY A 245 -13.05 1.82 5.35
N PHE A 246 -13.84 2.26 4.38
CA PHE A 246 -13.39 3.11 3.28
C PHE A 246 -14.40 4.24 3.10
N GLY A 247 -14.14 5.35 3.79
CA GLY A 247 -14.72 6.66 3.49
C GLY A 247 -13.65 7.49 2.79
N PHE A 248 -14.05 8.19 1.72
CA PHE A 248 -13.23 9.19 1.03
C PHE A 248 -12.68 10.25 2.00
#